data_AF-A0A1V6BT03-F1
#
_entry.id   AF-A0A1V6BT03-F1
#
_cell.length_a   1.000
_cell.length_b   1.000
_cell.length_c   1.000
_cell.angle_alpha   90.00
_cell.angle_beta   90.00
_cell.angle_gamma   90.00
#
_symmetry.space_group_name_H-M   'P 1'
#
loop_
_entity.id
_entity.type
_entity.pdbx_description
1 polymer ?
#
loop_
_entity_poly.entity_id
_entity_poly.type
_entity_poly.pdbx_seq_one_letter_code
_entity_poly.pdbx_strand_id
1 'polypeptide(L)'
;MPVKDSYRDRVFTTAVVAYPGMVHIDEAKDFTPVIEKALELGGYTEEHRMTGINGGTQVTTGFGHGTVLSAADTVIDAVKAGAIKHFFLVGGCDGAKSGRNYYTEFVRQTPQDSVILTLACGKYRFNDLDLGEIGGLPRIMDMGQCNDAYSAIRVAVALAEAFGCGVNELPLTMVLSWYEQKAVTILLTLLSLGIKNIYLGPTLPAFVSPNVLNYLVENFNISPISTPDEDLKKILG
;
A
#
# COMPACT_ATOMS: atom_id res chain seq x y z
N MET A 1 -0.79 14.80 12.79
CA MET A 1 -0.05 14.74 14.08
C MET A 1 0.08 16.14 14.62
N PRO A 2 -0.14 16.38 15.93
CA PRO A 2 0.15 17.68 16.54
C PRO A 2 1.61 18.08 16.33
N VAL A 3 1.83 19.35 15.97
CA VAL A 3 3.16 19.91 15.70
C VAL A 3 3.94 20.06 17.02
N LYS A 4 5.17 19.55 17.07
CA LYS A 4 6.07 19.75 18.22
C LYS A 4 6.76 21.11 18.12
N ASP A 5 7.07 21.71 19.26
CA ASP A 5 7.70 23.02 19.31
C ASP A 5 9.09 23.05 18.65
N SER A 6 9.82 21.92 18.63
CA SER A 6 11.16 21.82 18.03
C SER A 6 11.21 21.97 16.50
N TYR A 7 10.06 21.98 15.81
CA TYR A 7 9.99 22.21 14.37
C TYR A 7 8.80 23.07 13.95
N ARG A 8 8.16 23.73 14.93
CA ARG A 8 6.92 24.50 14.73
C ARG A 8 7.09 25.66 13.75
N ASP A 9 8.25 26.29 13.77
CA ASP A 9 8.64 27.47 12.97
C ASP A 9 8.83 27.18 11.47
N ARG A 10 8.82 25.90 11.08
CA ARG A 10 9.10 25.43 9.72
C ARG A 10 8.08 24.39 9.22
N VAL A 11 6.87 24.41 9.78
CA VAL A 11 5.71 23.67 9.27
C VAL A 11 4.80 24.65 8.55
N PHE A 12 4.56 24.35 7.27
CA PHE A 12 3.67 25.11 6.40
C PHE A 12 2.45 24.26 6.06
N THR A 13 1.29 24.89 5.97
CA THR A 13 0.03 24.24 5.60
C THR A 13 -0.51 24.84 4.30
N THR A 14 -1.32 24.12 3.54
CA THR A 14 -1.94 24.63 2.32
C THR A 14 -3.22 23.84 2.01
N ALA A 15 -4.09 24.41 1.17
CA ALA A 15 -5.38 23.86 0.81
C ALA A 15 -6.22 23.52 2.06
N VAL A 16 -6.73 22.30 2.17
CA VAL A 16 -7.59 21.88 3.30
C VAL A 16 -6.81 21.56 4.58
N VAL A 17 -5.47 21.57 4.55
CA VAL A 17 -4.64 21.29 5.72
C VAL A 17 -4.48 22.57 6.52
N ALA A 18 -4.70 22.49 7.84
CA ALA A 18 -4.51 23.61 8.76
C ALA A 18 -4.08 23.10 10.15
N TYR A 19 -3.32 23.92 10.87
CA TYR A 19 -3.01 23.70 12.29
C TYR A 19 -2.77 25.05 12.99
N PRO A 20 -3.27 25.27 14.22
CA PRO A 20 -3.15 26.56 14.91
C PRO A 20 -1.70 27.06 15.02
N GLY A 21 -1.50 28.32 14.63
CA GLY A 21 -0.21 29.00 14.69
C GLY A 21 0.80 28.57 13.62
N MET A 22 0.38 27.83 12.57
CA MET A 22 1.24 27.52 11.43
C MET A 22 1.06 28.57 10.34
N VAL A 23 2.10 28.75 9.53
CA VAL A 23 2.00 29.53 8.29
C VAL A 23 1.12 28.77 7.31
N HIS A 24 0.10 29.44 6.75
CA HIS A 24 -0.79 28.88 5.74
C HIS A 24 -0.49 29.51 4.38
N ILE A 25 -0.13 28.67 3.40
CA ILE A 25 0.06 29.04 2.01
C ILE A 25 -1.30 28.92 1.31
N ASP A 26 -1.81 30.06 0.85
CA ASP A 26 -3.14 30.18 0.26
C ASP A 26 -3.23 29.60 -1.17
N GLU A 27 -4.36 29.86 -1.83
CA GLU A 27 -4.66 29.35 -3.17
C GLU A 27 -3.72 29.90 -4.26
N ALA A 28 -3.09 31.06 -4.05
CA ALA A 28 -2.10 31.59 -4.99
C ALA A 28 -0.82 30.76 -4.99
N LYS A 29 -0.61 29.94 -3.96
CA LYS A 29 0.57 29.07 -3.80
C LYS A 29 1.89 29.83 -3.90
N ASP A 30 1.92 31.03 -3.33
CA ASP A 30 3.18 31.74 -3.14
C ASP A 30 4.02 31.02 -2.07
N PHE A 31 4.99 30.23 -2.54
CA PHE A 31 5.90 29.47 -1.69
C PHE A 31 7.12 30.26 -1.21
N THR A 32 7.17 31.59 -1.42
CA THR A 32 8.26 32.46 -0.94
C THR A 32 8.60 32.21 0.53
N PRO A 33 7.64 32.13 1.48
CA PRO A 33 7.96 31.86 2.89
C PRO A 33 8.64 30.50 3.13
N VAL A 34 8.31 29.48 2.33
CA VAL A 34 8.91 28.14 2.42
C VAL A 34 10.36 28.20 1.94
N ILE A 35 10.60 28.90 0.82
CA ILE A 35 11.92 29.03 0.20
C ILE A 35 12.86 29.83 1.10
N GLU A 36 12.42 30.98 1.61
CA GLU A 36 13.21 31.81 2.52
C GLU A 36 13.59 31.06 3.80
N LYS A 37 12.63 30.34 4.41
CA LYS A 37 12.91 29.50 5.59
C LYS A 37 13.90 28.38 5.27
N ALA A 38 13.81 27.75 4.09
CA ALA A 38 14.77 26.72 3.69
C ALA A 38 16.19 27.30 3.50
N LEU A 39 16.33 28.50 2.92
CA LEU A 39 17.61 29.18 2.77
C LEU A 39 18.21 29.59 4.11
N GLU A 40 17.38 30.07 5.05
CA GLU A 40 17.79 30.40 6.42
C GLU A 40 18.32 29.17 7.18
N LEU A 41 17.64 28.03 7.06
CA LEU A 41 18.01 26.78 7.75
C LEU A 41 19.27 26.12 7.17
N GLY A 42 19.55 26.35 5.88
CA GLY A 42 20.60 25.66 5.15
C GLY A 42 20.30 24.16 4.93
N GLY A 43 21.28 23.45 4.37
CA GLY A 43 21.23 22.01 4.15
C GLY A 43 22.06 21.21 5.16
N TYR A 44 22.10 19.89 5.00
CA TYR A 44 23.00 19.04 5.76
C TYR A 44 24.46 19.31 5.36
N THR A 45 25.35 19.49 6.35
CA THR A 45 26.80 19.71 6.13
C THR A 45 27.55 18.43 5.75
N GLU A 46 26.95 17.28 6.03
CA GLU A 46 27.50 15.95 5.77
C GLU A 46 26.38 15.04 5.23
N GLU A 47 26.76 13.94 4.58
CA GLU A 47 25.79 12.97 4.07
C GLU A 47 24.99 12.35 5.22
N HIS A 48 23.68 12.59 5.24
CA HIS A 48 22.79 12.03 6.25
C HIS A 48 22.01 10.84 5.67
N ARG A 49 22.57 9.63 5.79
CA ARG A 49 21.90 8.40 5.33
C ARG A 49 20.80 8.00 6.31
N MET A 50 19.59 7.84 5.79
CA MET A 50 18.47 7.24 6.51
C MET A 50 18.13 5.91 5.87
N THR A 51 17.84 4.90 6.69
CA THR A 51 17.31 3.61 6.24
C THR A 51 15.80 3.58 6.43
N GLY A 52 15.12 2.71 5.68
CA GLY A 52 13.78 2.28 6.03
C GLY A 52 13.78 1.47 7.34
N ILE A 53 12.59 1.09 7.79
CA ILE A 53 12.41 0.44 9.09
C ILE A 53 13.04 -0.96 9.15
N ASN A 54 13.34 -1.56 8.00
CA ASN A 54 13.96 -2.87 7.85
C ASN A 54 15.45 -2.77 7.48
N GLY A 55 16.04 -1.56 7.49
CA GLY A 55 17.45 -1.33 7.19
C GLY A 55 17.76 -1.14 5.70
N GLY A 56 16.74 -1.13 4.83
CA GLY A 56 16.96 -0.89 3.40
C GLY A 56 17.33 0.57 3.12
N THR A 57 18.18 0.79 2.12
CA THR A 57 18.67 2.13 1.73
C THR A 57 18.14 2.58 0.37
N GLN A 58 17.42 1.69 -0.33
CA GLN A 58 16.87 1.92 -1.66
C GLN A 58 15.49 1.29 -1.76
N VAL A 59 14.63 1.88 -2.56
CA VAL A 59 13.28 1.38 -2.84
C VAL A 59 12.98 1.56 -4.33
N THR A 60 12.41 0.54 -4.96
CA THR A 60 11.98 0.61 -6.37
C THR A 60 10.52 1.01 -6.43
N THR A 61 10.19 2.03 -7.22
CA THR A 61 8.83 2.59 -7.32
C THR A 61 8.45 2.86 -8.78
N GLY A 62 7.18 3.18 -9.04
CA GLY A 62 6.72 3.60 -10.37
C GLY A 62 5.97 2.52 -11.16
N PHE A 63 5.47 1.48 -10.49
CA PHE A 63 4.68 0.39 -11.09
C PHE A 63 3.19 0.73 -11.16
N GLY A 64 2.87 1.93 -11.64
CA GLY A 64 1.49 2.29 -12.01
C GLY A 64 0.98 1.40 -13.16
N HIS A 65 -0.32 1.44 -13.44
CA HIS A 65 -0.92 0.55 -14.43
C HIS A 65 -0.29 0.68 -15.82
N GLY A 66 0.12 1.88 -16.27
CA GLY A 66 0.80 2.06 -17.55
C GLY A 66 2.11 1.27 -17.63
N THR A 67 2.95 1.35 -16.59
CA THR A 67 4.20 0.61 -16.49
C THR A 67 3.96 -0.90 -16.45
N VAL A 68 3.08 -1.37 -15.57
CA VAL A 68 2.83 -2.81 -15.40
C VAL A 68 2.21 -3.40 -16.66
N LEU A 69 1.24 -2.72 -17.26
CA LEU A 69 0.59 -3.19 -18.48
C LEU A 69 1.51 -3.14 -19.70
N SER A 70 2.49 -2.24 -19.73
CA SER A 70 3.52 -2.26 -20.78
C SER A 70 4.44 -3.49 -20.70
N ALA A 71 4.52 -4.13 -19.53
CA ALA A 71 5.21 -5.39 -19.29
C ALA A 71 4.23 -6.58 -19.14
N ALA A 72 2.96 -6.43 -19.58
CA ALA A 72 1.92 -7.43 -19.37
C ALA A 72 2.30 -8.80 -19.94
N ASP A 73 2.85 -8.85 -21.16
CA ASP A 73 3.27 -10.11 -21.79
C ASP A 73 4.30 -10.84 -20.93
N THR A 74 5.29 -10.13 -20.39
CA THR A 74 6.29 -10.70 -19.49
C THR A 74 5.66 -11.26 -18.20
N VAL A 75 4.71 -10.53 -17.61
CA VAL A 75 3.99 -10.98 -16.41
C VAL A 75 3.14 -12.21 -16.72
N ILE A 76 2.38 -12.19 -17.82
CA ILE A 76 1.51 -13.28 -18.26
C ILE A 76 2.34 -14.53 -18.55
N ASP A 77 3.46 -14.40 -19.25
CA ASP A 77 4.35 -15.51 -19.57
C ASP A 77 4.98 -16.10 -18.31
N ALA A 78 5.40 -15.26 -17.35
CA ALA A 78 5.94 -15.73 -16.07
C ALA A 78 4.90 -16.51 -15.25
N VAL A 79 3.62 -16.10 -15.29
CA VAL A 79 2.52 -16.84 -14.66
C VAL A 79 2.24 -18.14 -15.40
N LYS A 80 2.12 -18.13 -16.73
CA LYS A 80 1.88 -19.34 -17.55
C LYS A 80 3.00 -20.37 -17.43
N ALA A 81 4.25 -19.91 -17.29
CA ALA A 81 5.41 -20.76 -17.06
C ALA A 81 5.50 -21.28 -15.61
N GLY A 82 4.64 -20.82 -14.70
CA GLY A 82 4.64 -21.19 -13.28
C GLY A 82 5.77 -20.56 -12.47
N ALA A 83 6.47 -19.56 -13.01
CA ALA A 83 7.50 -18.81 -12.31
C ALA A 83 6.91 -17.84 -11.28
N ILE A 84 5.75 -17.24 -11.59
CA ILE A 84 4.91 -16.52 -10.64
C ILE A 84 3.67 -17.36 -10.37
N LYS A 85 3.50 -17.83 -9.14
CA LYS A 85 2.34 -18.63 -8.73
C LYS A 85 1.28 -17.85 -7.99
N HIS A 86 1.66 -16.74 -7.35
CA HIS A 86 0.72 -15.94 -6.56
C HIS A 86 1.08 -14.46 -6.53
N PHE A 87 0.06 -13.61 -6.54
CA PHE A 87 0.17 -12.19 -6.29
C PHE A 87 -0.44 -11.87 -4.92
N PHE A 88 0.25 -11.05 -4.14
CA PHE A 88 -0.28 -10.47 -2.92
C PHE A 88 -0.38 -8.97 -3.09
N LEU A 89 -1.60 -8.43 -3.08
CA LEU A 89 -1.80 -6.99 -2.90
C LEU A 89 -1.71 -6.67 -1.41
N VAL A 90 -0.53 -6.27 -0.95
CA VAL A 90 -0.29 -5.87 0.45
C VAL A 90 -0.12 -4.37 0.50
N GLY A 91 -0.96 -3.65 1.24
CA GLY A 91 -0.88 -2.19 1.26
C GLY A 91 -2.04 -1.51 1.94
N GLY A 92 -2.26 -0.23 1.63
CA GLY A 92 -3.28 0.60 2.27
C GLY A 92 -2.66 1.61 3.24
N CYS A 93 -3.31 1.90 4.36
CA CYS A 93 -2.86 2.98 5.24
C CYS A 93 -2.14 2.49 6.50
N ASP A 94 -0.93 3.01 6.73
CA ASP A 94 -0.17 2.82 7.96
C ASP A 94 -0.65 3.74 9.10
N GLY A 95 -0.27 3.41 10.33
CA GLY A 95 -0.55 4.21 11.52
C GLY A 95 0.26 3.78 12.74
N ALA A 96 0.10 4.49 13.86
CA ALA A 96 0.90 4.27 15.07
C ALA A 96 0.46 3.06 15.93
N LYS A 97 -0.68 2.45 15.63
CA LYS A 97 -1.21 1.32 16.41
C LYS A 97 -0.27 0.10 16.31
N SER A 98 0.00 -0.53 17.45
CA SER A 98 0.75 -1.80 17.52
C SER A 98 0.06 -2.92 16.73
N GLY A 99 0.81 -3.95 16.37
CA GLY A 99 0.34 -5.09 15.57
C GLY A 99 0.59 -4.96 14.07
N ARG A 100 1.00 -3.78 13.57
CA ARG A 100 1.30 -3.57 12.14
C ARG A 100 2.61 -4.20 11.65
N ASN A 101 3.45 -4.70 12.56
CA ASN A 101 4.59 -5.56 12.21
C ASN A 101 4.15 -6.83 11.50
N TYR A 102 2.87 -7.24 11.67
CA TYR A 102 2.24 -8.26 10.85
C TYR A 102 2.55 -8.09 9.37
N TYR A 103 2.43 -6.88 8.80
CA TYR A 103 2.61 -6.68 7.36
C TYR A 103 4.07 -6.86 6.92
N THR A 104 5.02 -6.48 7.76
CA THR A 104 6.45 -6.72 7.53
C THR A 104 6.73 -8.23 7.51
N GLU A 105 6.27 -8.94 8.53
CA GLU A 105 6.50 -10.39 8.66
C GLU A 105 5.76 -11.19 7.59
N PHE A 106 4.51 -10.83 7.29
CA PHE A 106 3.72 -11.43 6.21
C PHE A 106 4.45 -11.33 4.88
N VAL A 107 4.89 -10.12 4.50
CA VAL A 107 5.62 -9.91 3.24
C VAL A 107 6.94 -10.68 3.21
N ARG A 108 7.70 -10.67 4.31
CA ARG A 108 8.97 -11.41 4.44
C ARG A 108 8.79 -12.92 4.26
N GLN A 109 7.67 -13.47 4.73
CA GLN A 109 7.37 -14.90 4.69
C GLN A 109 6.72 -15.36 3.39
N THR A 110 6.35 -14.44 2.48
CA THR A 110 5.75 -14.82 1.19
C THR A 110 6.68 -15.71 0.36
N PRO A 111 6.15 -16.74 -0.34
CA PRO A 111 6.95 -17.63 -1.17
C PRO A 111 7.79 -16.90 -2.23
N GLN A 112 8.97 -17.42 -2.55
CA GLN A 112 9.88 -16.81 -3.53
C GLN A 112 9.30 -16.75 -4.94
N ASP A 113 8.28 -17.57 -5.25
CA ASP A 113 7.53 -17.58 -6.51
C ASP A 113 6.26 -16.70 -6.45
N SER A 114 6.25 -15.69 -5.57
CA SER A 114 5.15 -14.73 -5.45
C SER A 114 5.59 -13.27 -5.62
N VAL A 115 4.67 -12.43 -6.10
CA VAL A 115 4.88 -10.98 -6.30
C VAL A 115 4.00 -10.19 -5.34
N ILE A 116 4.58 -9.16 -4.72
CA ILE A 116 3.91 -8.18 -3.87
C ILE A 116 3.57 -6.95 -4.69
N LEU A 117 2.28 -6.71 -4.89
CA LEU A 117 1.76 -5.43 -5.36
C LEU A 117 1.50 -4.56 -4.13
N THR A 118 2.02 -3.33 -4.10
CA THR A 118 1.79 -2.43 -2.96
C THR A 118 1.39 -1.04 -3.39
N LEU A 119 0.74 -0.32 -2.48
CA LEU A 119 0.30 1.05 -2.66
C LEU A 119 0.05 1.70 -1.30
N ALA A 120 0.00 3.03 -1.30
CA ALA A 120 -0.22 3.87 -0.12
C ALA A 120 0.82 3.69 1.00
N CYS A 121 0.66 4.42 2.10
CA CYS A 121 1.68 4.48 3.15
C CYS A 121 1.89 3.16 3.91
N GLY A 122 0.99 2.19 3.81
CA GLY A 122 1.17 0.83 4.32
C GLY A 122 2.44 0.15 3.78
N LYS A 123 2.87 0.53 2.57
CA LYS A 123 4.10 0.04 1.95
C LYS A 123 5.34 0.28 2.81
N TYR A 124 5.39 1.34 3.62
CA TYR A 124 6.56 1.69 4.44
C TYR A 124 6.87 0.65 5.52
N ARG A 125 5.99 -0.35 5.71
CA ARG A 125 6.26 -1.51 6.56
C ARG A 125 7.24 -2.50 5.95
N PHE A 126 7.40 -2.52 4.62
CA PHE A 126 8.13 -3.58 3.93
C PHE A 126 8.77 -3.18 2.59
N ASN A 127 8.56 -1.96 2.09
CA ASN A 127 9.05 -1.54 0.77
C ASN A 127 10.57 -1.40 0.68
N ASP A 128 11.26 -1.40 1.82
CA ASP A 128 12.72 -1.39 1.95
C ASP A 128 13.29 -2.81 2.19
N LEU A 129 12.46 -3.85 2.09
CA LEU A 129 12.94 -5.24 2.03
C LEU A 129 13.49 -5.55 0.64
N ASP A 130 14.63 -6.24 0.60
CA ASP A 130 15.11 -6.88 -0.61
C ASP A 130 14.50 -8.30 -0.69
N LEU A 131 13.50 -8.45 -1.56
CA LEU A 131 12.88 -9.74 -1.87
C LEU A 131 13.42 -10.35 -3.16
N GLY A 132 14.32 -9.68 -3.87
CA GLY A 132 14.80 -10.09 -5.18
C GLY A 132 13.80 -9.88 -6.33
N GLU A 133 13.99 -10.65 -7.39
CA GLU A 133 13.23 -10.57 -8.64
C GLU A 133 12.85 -11.96 -9.16
N ILE A 134 11.81 -12.01 -10.02
CA ILE A 134 11.39 -13.21 -10.75
C ILE A 134 11.45 -12.87 -12.24
N GLY A 135 12.38 -13.48 -12.97
CA GLY A 135 12.51 -13.24 -14.42
C GLY A 135 12.78 -11.77 -14.79
N GLY A 136 13.55 -11.05 -13.96
CA GLY A 136 13.84 -9.63 -14.13
C GLY A 136 12.73 -8.68 -13.64
N LEU A 137 11.63 -9.22 -13.08
CA LEU A 137 10.56 -8.43 -12.46
C LEU A 137 10.78 -8.33 -10.95
N PRO A 138 10.87 -7.13 -10.37
CA PRO A 138 10.99 -6.98 -8.92
C PRO A 138 9.84 -7.64 -8.17
N ARG A 139 10.13 -8.36 -7.09
CA ARG A 139 9.09 -9.01 -6.27
C ARG A 139 8.26 -8.01 -5.48
N ILE A 140 8.73 -6.77 -5.28
CA ILE A 140 7.91 -5.68 -4.74
C ILE A 140 7.67 -4.66 -5.85
N MET A 141 6.40 -4.48 -6.22
CA MET A 141 5.97 -3.50 -7.21
C MET A 141 5.10 -2.44 -6.55
N ASP A 142 5.69 -1.27 -6.32
CA ASP A 142 4.98 -0.12 -5.77
C ASP A 142 4.20 0.65 -6.83
N MET A 143 2.87 0.54 -6.74
CA MET A 143 1.90 1.13 -7.65
C MET A 143 1.58 2.60 -7.36
N GLY A 144 2.04 3.15 -6.22
CA GLY A 144 1.91 4.57 -5.91
C GLY A 144 1.11 4.88 -4.64
N GLN A 145 0.31 5.93 -4.68
CA GLN A 145 -0.48 6.44 -3.55
C GLN A 145 -1.73 5.58 -3.29
N CYS A 146 -2.56 5.95 -2.31
CA CYS A 146 -3.83 5.27 -2.02
C CYS A 146 -4.80 5.29 -3.21
N ASN A 147 -4.85 6.39 -3.95
CA ASN A 147 -5.66 6.51 -5.16
C ASN A 147 -5.19 5.59 -6.30
N ASP A 148 -3.94 5.14 -6.28
CA ASP A 148 -3.45 4.13 -7.23
C ASP A 148 -3.99 2.72 -6.94
N ALA A 149 -4.90 2.56 -5.98
CA ALA A 149 -5.82 1.43 -5.94
C ALA A 149 -6.55 1.26 -7.28
N TYR A 150 -6.82 2.35 -8.00
CA TYR A 150 -7.29 2.28 -9.38
C TYR A 150 -6.32 1.54 -10.30
N SER A 151 -5.02 1.83 -10.22
CA SER A 151 -3.99 1.13 -10.98
C SER A 151 -3.96 -0.36 -10.65
N ALA A 152 -4.06 -0.73 -9.37
CA ALA A 152 -4.15 -2.13 -8.94
C ALA A 152 -5.36 -2.85 -9.53
N ILE A 153 -6.54 -2.20 -9.53
CA ILE A 153 -7.75 -2.75 -10.15
C ILE A 153 -7.57 -2.93 -11.66
N ARG A 154 -6.98 -1.95 -12.35
CA ARG A 154 -6.73 -2.05 -13.80
C ARG A 154 -5.80 -3.21 -14.15
N VAL A 155 -4.75 -3.42 -13.37
CA VAL A 155 -3.84 -4.57 -13.54
C VAL A 155 -4.57 -5.89 -13.29
N ALA A 156 -5.35 -5.99 -12.21
CA ALA A 156 -6.11 -7.19 -11.91
C ALA A 156 -7.13 -7.53 -13.01
N VAL A 157 -7.85 -6.53 -13.53
CA VAL A 157 -8.80 -6.74 -14.65
C VAL A 157 -8.06 -7.21 -15.91
N ALA A 158 -6.93 -6.60 -16.27
CA ALA A 158 -6.17 -7.02 -17.45
C ALA A 158 -5.61 -8.46 -17.32
N LEU A 159 -5.14 -8.84 -16.13
CA LEU A 159 -4.73 -10.21 -15.86
C LEU A 159 -5.91 -11.18 -15.98
N ALA A 160 -7.06 -10.84 -15.40
CA ALA A 160 -8.28 -11.64 -15.48
C ALA A 160 -8.72 -11.86 -16.95
N GLU A 161 -8.70 -10.81 -17.77
CA GLU A 161 -8.96 -10.89 -19.20
C GLU A 161 -7.95 -11.80 -19.92
N ALA A 162 -6.66 -11.66 -19.63
CA ALA A 162 -5.61 -12.48 -20.24
C ALA A 162 -5.71 -13.98 -19.89
N PHE A 163 -6.25 -14.31 -18.72
CA PHE A 163 -6.49 -15.69 -18.28
C PHE A 163 -7.91 -16.20 -18.58
N GLY A 164 -8.81 -15.34 -19.08
CA GLY A 164 -10.19 -15.71 -19.38
C GLY A 164 -11.00 -16.08 -18.14
N CYS A 165 -10.70 -15.48 -16.99
CA CYS A 165 -11.39 -15.71 -15.71
C CYS A 165 -11.88 -14.40 -15.07
N GLY A 166 -12.62 -14.49 -13.98
CA GLY A 166 -12.96 -13.34 -13.14
C GLY A 166 -11.82 -12.94 -12.21
N VAL A 167 -11.82 -11.70 -11.73
CA VAL A 167 -10.78 -11.18 -10.82
C VAL A 167 -10.68 -12.00 -9.53
N ASN A 168 -11.81 -12.52 -9.01
CA ASN A 168 -11.82 -13.35 -7.81
C ASN A 168 -11.24 -14.77 -8.03
N GLU A 169 -11.00 -15.17 -9.28
CA GLU A 169 -10.42 -16.47 -9.65
C GLU A 169 -8.92 -16.36 -9.97
N LEU A 170 -8.38 -15.14 -10.00
CA LEU A 170 -6.93 -14.94 -10.12
C LEU A 170 -6.20 -15.48 -8.89
N PRO A 171 -4.94 -15.92 -9.03
CA PRO A 171 -4.06 -16.19 -7.90
C PRO A 171 -3.61 -14.87 -7.26
N LEU A 172 -4.57 -14.07 -6.78
CA LEU A 172 -4.39 -12.75 -6.19
C LEU A 172 -5.08 -12.71 -4.83
N THR A 173 -4.33 -12.39 -3.78
CA THR A 173 -4.88 -12.15 -2.45
C THR A 173 -4.67 -10.72 -2.01
N MET A 174 -5.72 -10.09 -1.48
CA MET A 174 -5.67 -8.72 -0.96
C MET A 174 -5.52 -8.73 0.56
N VAL A 175 -4.40 -8.20 1.05
CA VAL A 175 -4.07 -8.08 2.47
C VAL A 175 -3.93 -6.60 2.81
N LEU A 176 -5.04 -6.01 3.23
CA LEU A 176 -5.21 -4.56 3.33
C LEU A 176 -5.06 -4.06 4.77
N SER A 177 -4.30 -2.98 4.88
CA SER A 177 -4.19 -2.14 6.06
C SER A 177 -5.07 -0.89 5.89
N TRP A 178 -5.68 -0.43 6.97
CA TRP A 178 -6.45 0.83 6.94
C TRP A 178 -6.14 1.71 8.15
N TYR A 179 -6.49 2.99 8.05
CA TYR A 179 -6.30 3.96 9.13
C TYR A 179 -7.33 5.09 9.06
N GLU A 180 -7.49 5.71 7.90
CA GLU A 180 -8.37 6.87 7.69
C GLU A 180 -9.40 6.62 6.57
N GLN A 181 -10.16 7.65 6.19
CA GLN A 181 -11.38 7.51 5.41
C GLN A 181 -11.14 7.19 3.93
N LYS A 182 -9.99 7.58 3.33
CA LYS A 182 -9.70 7.18 1.94
C LYS A 182 -9.56 5.67 1.81
N ALA A 183 -8.96 5.00 2.80
CA ALA A 183 -8.92 3.53 2.83
C ALA A 183 -10.32 2.91 2.88
N VAL A 184 -11.27 3.54 3.58
CA VAL A 184 -12.68 3.09 3.62
C VAL A 184 -13.33 3.24 2.25
N THR A 185 -13.14 4.37 1.56
CA THR A 185 -13.64 4.56 0.19
C THR A 185 -13.08 3.52 -0.76
N ILE A 186 -11.78 3.21 -0.68
CA ILE A 186 -11.16 2.18 -1.51
C ILE A 186 -11.77 0.80 -1.23
N LEU A 187 -11.96 0.44 0.04
CA LEU A 187 -12.62 -0.81 0.40
C LEU A 187 -14.05 -0.87 -0.20
N LEU A 188 -14.84 0.20 -0.05
CA LEU A 188 -16.18 0.25 -0.64
C LEU A 188 -16.16 0.11 -2.16
N THR A 189 -15.18 0.71 -2.85
CA THR A 189 -14.99 0.53 -4.29
C THR A 189 -14.74 -0.94 -4.63
N LEU A 190 -13.84 -1.63 -3.92
CA LEU A 190 -13.57 -3.06 -4.13
C LEU A 190 -14.83 -3.90 -3.92
N LEU A 191 -15.59 -3.64 -2.85
CA LEU A 191 -16.85 -4.32 -2.59
C LEU A 191 -17.90 -4.04 -3.69
N SER A 192 -17.99 -2.80 -4.18
CA SER A 192 -18.90 -2.45 -5.28
C SER A 192 -18.56 -3.14 -6.60
N LEU A 193 -17.27 -3.44 -6.82
CA LEU A 193 -16.78 -4.23 -7.96
C LEU A 193 -16.94 -5.74 -7.75
N GLY A 194 -17.51 -6.17 -6.61
CA GLY A 194 -17.73 -7.58 -6.30
C GLY A 194 -16.47 -8.34 -5.90
N ILE A 195 -15.40 -7.63 -5.50
CA ILE A 195 -14.17 -8.26 -5.00
C ILE A 195 -14.43 -8.90 -3.64
N LYS A 196 -13.94 -10.13 -3.48
CA LYS A 196 -14.12 -10.96 -2.28
C LYS A 196 -12.79 -11.39 -1.68
N ASN A 197 -12.85 -12.06 -0.53
CA ASN A 197 -11.70 -12.70 0.12
C ASN A 197 -10.61 -11.71 0.57
N ILE A 198 -11.02 -10.51 1.00
CA ILE A 198 -10.11 -9.46 1.47
C ILE A 198 -9.74 -9.70 2.93
N TYR A 199 -8.44 -9.71 3.23
CA TYR A 199 -7.92 -9.67 4.59
C TYR A 199 -7.78 -8.22 5.04
N LEU A 200 -8.38 -7.85 6.17
CA LEU A 200 -8.43 -6.47 6.67
C LEU A 200 -7.87 -6.35 8.09
N GLY A 201 -6.96 -5.39 8.30
CA GLY A 201 -6.30 -5.20 9.59
C GLY A 201 -5.74 -3.79 9.82
N PRO A 202 -5.11 -3.56 11.00
CA PRO A 202 -4.86 -4.52 12.06
C PRO A 202 -6.05 -4.77 12.99
N THR A 203 -7.11 -3.96 12.90
CA THR A 203 -8.38 -4.18 13.59
C THR A 203 -9.52 -3.76 12.70
N LEU A 204 -10.72 -4.30 12.90
CA LEU A 204 -11.91 -3.82 12.19
C LEU A 204 -12.27 -2.39 12.61
N PRO A 205 -12.89 -1.60 11.72
CA PRO A 205 -13.33 -0.25 12.07
C PRO A 205 -14.41 -0.24 13.14
N ALA A 206 -14.26 0.63 14.14
CA ALA A 206 -15.21 0.75 15.25
C ALA A 206 -16.63 1.17 14.83
N PHE A 207 -16.77 1.77 13.64
CA PHE A 207 -18.07 2.15 13.07
C PHE A 207 -18.79 0.99 12.36
N VAL A 208 -18.18 -0.20 12.27
CA VAL A 208 -18.81 -1.39 11.70
C VAL A 208 -19.57 -2.12 12.82
N SER A 209 -20.90 -2.08 12.76
CA SER A 209 -21.74 -2.83 13.71
C SER A 209 -21.67 -4.33 13.43
N PRO A 210 -22.02 -5.20 14.42
CA PRO A 210 -22.03 -6.65 14.21
C PRO A 210 -22.86 -7.10 13.00
N ASN A 211 -24.03 -6.49 12.76
CA ASN A 211 -24.87 -6.84 11.61
C ASN A 211 -24.21 -6.47 10.28
N VAL A 212 -23.54 -5.31 10.21
CA VAL A 212 -22.79 -4.90 9.01
C VAL A 212 -21.60 -5.83 8.79
N LEU A 213 -20.88 -6.17 9.87
CA LEU A 213 -19.77 -7.11 9.79
C LEU A 213 -20.22 -8.47 9.26
N ASN A 214 -21.31 -9.03 9.80
CA ASN A 214 -21.86 -10.30 9.35
C ASN A 214 -22.24 -10.26 7.87
N TYR A 215 -22.87 -9.18 7.42
CA TYR A 215 -23.17 -9.00 5.99
C TYR A 215 -21.90 -9.01 5.13
N LEU A 216 -20.85 -8.30 5.55
CA LEU A 216 -19.58 -8.26 4.85
C LEU A 216 -18.89 -9.64 4.80
N VAL A 217 -18.97 -10.41 5.88
CA VAL A 217 -18.46 -11.79 5.94
C VAL A 217 -19.26 -12.70 5.01
N GLU A 218 -20.59 -12.70 5.11
CA GLU A 218 -21.46 -13.59 4.33
C GLU A 218 -21.41 -13.31 2.82
N ASN A 219 -21.33 -12.04 2.42
CA ASN A 219 -21.46 -11.66 1.00
C ASN A 219 -20.10 -11.48 0.30
N PHE A 220 -19.07 -11.06 1.02
CA PHE A 220 -17.75 -10.72 0.48
C PHE A 220 -16.60 -11.53 1.07
N ASN A 221 -16.86 -12.38 2.06
CA ASN A 221 -15.84 -13.17 2.75
C ASN A 221 -14.66 -12.32 3.27
N ILE A 222 -14.97 -11.14 3.82
CA ILE A 222 -13.94 -10.32 4.50
C ILE A 222 -13.43 -11.10 5.70
N SER A 223 -12.10 -11.20 5.81
CA SER A 223 -11.42 -11.85 6.94
C SER A 223 -10.66 -10.81 7.75
N PRO A 224 -10.75 -10.79 9.10
CA PRO A 224 -9.72 -10.13 9.89
C PRO A 224 -8.38 -10.85 9.71
N ILE A 225 -7.27 -10.10 9.77
CA ILE A 225 -5.94 -10.72 9.84
C ILE A 225 -5.75 -11.48 11.16
N SER A 226 -4.95 -12.54 11.13
CA SER A 226 -4.48 -13.29 12.31
C SER A 226 -2.97 -13.10 12.49
N THR A 227 -2.20 -14.19 12.52
CA THR A 227 -0.74 -14.20 12.44
C THR A 227 -0.29 -14.41 10.99
N PRO A 228 0.90 -13.93 10.60
CA PRO A 228 1.42 -14.11 9.25
C PRO A 228 1.43 -15.58 8.79
N ASP A 229 1.91 -16.49 9.65
CA ASP A 229 2.00 -17.92 9.36
C ASP A 229 0.63 -18.56 9.12
N GLU A 230 -0.36 -18.26 9.98
CA GLU A 230 -1.71 -18.80 9.86
C GLU A 230 -2.42 -18.28 8.61
N ASP A 231 -2.27 -16.99 8.32
CA ASP A 231 -2.90 -16.38 7.16
C ASP A 231 -2.26 -16.90 5.87
N LEU A 232 -0.93 -17.00 5.79
CA LEU A 232 -0.25 -17.58 4.63
C LEU A 232 -0.66 -19.03 4.40
N LYS A 233 -0.72 -19.84 5.46
CA LYS A 233 -1.21 -21.23 5.36
C LYS A 233 -2.66 -21.27 4.85
N LYS A 234 -3.54 -20.42 5.38
CA LYS A 234 -4.93 -20.34 4.93
C LYS A 234 -5.06 -19.88 3.46
N ILE A 235 -4.20 -18.97 3.02
CA ILE A 235 -4.23 -18.41 1.66
C ILE A 235 -3.71 -19.42 0.63
N LEU A 236 -2.64 -20.13 0.95
CA LEU A 236 -1.91 -20.99 0.00
C LEU A 236 -2.33 -22.46 0.03
N GLY A 237 -3.02 -22.91 1.09
CA GLY A 237 -3.50 -24.29 1.26
C GLY A 237 -2.54 -25.16 2.07
#